data_AF-A0A4Q3X3D5-F1
#
_entry.id   AF-A0A4Q3X3D5-F1
#
_cell.length_a   1.000
_cell.length_b   1.000
_cell.length_c   1.000
_cell.angle_alpha   90.00
_cell.angle_beta   90.00
_cell.angle_gamma   90.00
#
_symmetry.space_group_name_H-M   'P 1'
#
loop_
_entity.id
_entity.type
_entity.pdbx_description
1 polymer ?
#
loop_
_entity_poly.entity_id
_entity_poly.type
_entity_poly.pdbx_seq_one_letter_code
_entity_poly.pdbx_strand_id
1 'polypeptide(L)'
;MKENKPAYTFLHYPDPDSAGHAYGYLGPEYRDSVKAVNGYLGDLLNMVETDPEWKDRTIIILSADHGGKPGTKGHGDAPEPYNYTIPFLVWGHAVPKGVDLYKLNATTRTDPGEGRPVYAPTGQPIRNGDGGNLALKLLGLGPIPGSHINNKQDLAVR
;
A
#
# COMPACT_ATOMS: atom_id res chain seq x y z
N MET A 1 11.52 -17.82 -5.24
CA MET A 1 12.29 -16.66 -4.74
C MET A 1 13.80 -16.89 -4.79
N LYS A 2 14.34 -17.96 -4.18
CA LYS A 2 15.80 -18.15 -4.02
C LYS A 2 16.58 -18.43 -5.32
N GLU A 3 16.00 -19.16 -6.26
CA GLU A 3 16.70 -19.51 -7.51
C GLU A 3 16.93 -18.31 -8.44
N ASN A 4 15.92 -17.46 -8.62
CA ASN A 4 15.96 -16.35 -9.57
C ASN A 4 16.25 -14.99 -8.92
N LYS A 5 16.23 -14.91 -7.58
CA LYS A 5 16.50 -13.71 -6.78
C LYS A 5 15.87 -12.43 -7.38
N PRO A 6 14.54 -12.40 -7.57
CA PRO A 6 13.90 -11.31 -8.29
C PRO A 6 14.16 -9.98 -7.57
N ALA A 7 14.47 -8.94 -8.35
CA ALA A 7 14.59 -7.59 -7.81
C ALA A 7 13.22 -7.01 -7.42
N TYR A 8 12.13 -7.52 -8.01
CA TYR A 8 10.76 -7.11 -7.74
C TYR A 8 9.82 -8.31 -7.69
N THR A 9 8.95 -8.33 -6.69
CA THR A 9 7.87 -9.32 -6.56
C THR A 9 6.57 -8.58 -6.29
N PHE A 10 5.52 -8.94 -7.02
CA PHE A 10 4.15 -8.53 -6.72
C PHE A 10 3.42 -9.67 -6.03
N LEU A 11 2.88 -9.40 -4.85
CA LEU A 11 2.09 -10.35 -4.07
C LEU A 11 0.68 -9.79 -3.87
N HIS A 12 -0.32 -10.58 -4.23
CA HIS A 12 -1.72 -10.20 -4.14
C HIS A 12 -2.47 -11.19 -3.25
N TYR A 13 -3.11 -10.67 -2.20
CA TYR A 13 -4.06 -11.42 -1.39
C TYR A 13 -5.47 -11.05 -1.86
N PRO A 14 -6.30 -12.01 -2.30
CA PRO A 14 -7.68 -11.74 -2.74
C PRO A 14 -8.64 -11.49 -1.55
N ASP A 15 -8.19 -11.82 -0.35
CA ASP A 15 -8.84 -11.47 0.91
C ASP A 15 -8.25 -10.16 1.46
N PRO A 16 -9.05 -9.31 2.14
CA PRO A 16 -10.38 -9.60 2.68
C PRO A 16 -11.55 -9.27 1.76
N ASP A 17 -11.30 -8.88 0.50
CA ASP A 17 -12.35 -8.50 -0.45
C ASP A 17 -13.36 -9.63 -0.72
N SER A 18 -12.85 -10.85 -0.93
CA SER A 18 -13.67 -12.05 -1.14
C SER A 18 -14.68 -12.27 0.01
N ALA A 19 -14.24 -12.12 1.27
CA ALA A 19 -15.12 -12.17 2.43
C ALA A 19 -16.09 -10.98 2.49
N GLY A 20 -15.64 -9.78 2.11
CA GLY A 20 -16.47 -8.58 2.02
C GLY A 20 -17.64 -8.73 1.06
N HIS A 21 -17.40 -9.28 -0.13
CA HIS A 21 -18.45 -9.60 -1.10
C HIS A 21 -19.37 -10.74 -0.63
N ALA A 22 -18.83 -11.77 0.03
CA ALA A 22 -19.63 -12.91 0.46
C ALA A 22 -20.54 -12.59 1.66
N TYR A 23 -20.02 -11.88 2.66
CA TYR A 23 -20.66 -11.74 3.98
C TYR A 23 -20.92 -10.29 4.40
N GLY A 24 -20.22 -9.34 3.79
CA GLY A 24 -20.35 -7.90 4.04
C GLY A 24 -19.10 -7.29 4.66
N TYR A 25 -18.72 -6.09 4.21
CA TYR A 25 -17.53 -5.39 4.70
C TYR A 25 -17.67 -4.97 6.16
N LEU A 26 -16.56 -5.04 6.89
CA LEU A 26 -16.42 -4.76 8.33
C LEU A 26 -17.27 -5.63 9.28
N GLY A 27 -17.95 -6.67 8.77
CA GLY A 27 -18.60 -7.71 9.56
C GLY A 27 -17.61 -8.71 10.19
N PRO A 28 -18.09 -9.67 10.99
CA PRO A 28 -17.25 -10.67 11.66
C PRO A 28 -16.37 -11.47 10.70
N GLU A 29 -16.94 -11.98 9.60
CA GLU A 29 -16.24 -12.81 8.61
C GLU A 29 -15.18 -12.02 7.85
N TYR A 30 -15.47 -10.76 7.50
CA TYR A 30 -14.49 -9.84 6.94
C TYR A 30 -13.33 -9.61 7.90
N ARG A 31 -13.62 -9.38 9.20
CA ARG A 31 -12.58 -9.17 10.22
C ARG A 31 -11.74 -10.41 10.47
N ASP A 32 -12.32 -11.59 10.40
CA ASP A 32 -11.57 -12.85 10.52
C ASP A 32 -10.69 -13.08 9.29
N SER A 33 -11.16 -12.72 8.10
CA SER A 33 -10.34 -12.71 6.88
C SER A 33 -9.18 -11.71 6.98
N VAL A 34 -9.40 -10.50 7.52
CA VAL A 34 -8.32 -9.54 7.83
C VAL A 34 -7.28 -10.14 8.78
N LYS A 35 -7.70 -10.87 9.83
CA LYS A 35 -6.77 -11.54 10.75
C LYS A 35 -5.94 -12.62 10.05
N ALA A 36 -6.56 -13.39 9.14
CA ALA A 36 -5.86 -14.40 8.35
C ALA A 36 -4.78 -13.76 7.46
N VAL A 37 -5.14 -12.71 6.72
CA VAL A 37 -4.19 -11.95 5.87
C VAL A 37 -3.07 -11.34 6.72
N ASN A 38 -3.39 -10.82 7.91
CA ASN A 38 -2.38 -10.33 8.85
C ASN A 38 -1.40 -11.44 9.28
N GLY A 39 -1.87 -12.69 9.44
CA GLY A 39 -1.01 -13.85 9.67
C GLY A 39 -0.04 -14.09 8.52
N TYR A 40 -0.53 -14.09 7.27
CA TYR A 40 0.31 -14.26 6.08
C TYR A 40 1.33 -13.13 5.91
N LEU A 41 0.94 -11.88 6.24
CA LEU A 41 1.86 -10.76 6.28
C LEU A 41 2.94 -10.95 7.35
N GLY A 42 2.58 -11.49 8.52
CA GLY A 42 3.52 -11.87 9.57
C GLY A 42 4.56 -12.90 9.08
N ASP A 43 4.12 -13.94 8.37
CA ASP A 43 5.02 -14.95 7.79
C ASP A 43 5.98 -14.33 6.75
N LEU A 44 5.48 -13.43 5.89
CA LEU A 44 6.28 -12.71 4.91
C LEU A 44 7.34 -11.84 5.59
N LEU A 45 6.94 -11.05 6.59
CA LEU A 45 7.84 -10.18 7.33
C LEU A 45 8.92 -10.99 8.06
N ASN A 46 8.52 -12.07 8.74
CA ASN A 46 9.46 -12.97 9.41
C ASN A 46 10.46 -13.59 8.41
N MET A 47 10.01 -14.04 7.24
CA MET A 47 10.90 -14.56 6.20
C MET A 47 11.91 -13.51 5.74
N VAL A 48 11.47 -12.27 5.49
CA VAL A 48 12.34 -11.16 5.10
C VAL A 48 13.35 -10.81 6.20
N GLU A 49 12.95 -10.83 7.47
CA GLU A 49 13.79 -10.43 8.60
C GLU A 49 14.79 -11.52 9.03
N THR A 50 14.49 -12.79 8.77
CA THR A 50 15.29 -13.94 9.24
C THR A 50 16.16 -14.57 8.16
N ASP A 51 15.80 -14.46 6.88
CA ASP A 51 16.58 -15.03 5.79
C ASP A 51 17.74 -14.10 5.39
N PRO A 52 19.02 -14.52 5.52
CA PRO A 52 20.18 -13.68 5.18
C PRO A 52 20.22 -13.20 3.73
N GLU A 53 19.49 -13.85 2.82
CA GLU A 53 19.39 -13.42 1.43
C GLU A 53 18.56 -12.13 1.26
N TRP A 54 17.54 -11.96 2.11
CA TRP A 54 16.51 -10.90 1.99
C TRP A 54 16.63 -9.84 3.08
N LYS A 55 17.17 -10.22 4.24
CA LYS A 55 17.39 -9.36 5.39
C LYS A 55 18.23 -8.15 5.02
N ASP A 56 17.81 -6.97 5.49
CA ASP A 56 18.47 -5.69 5.26
C ASP A 56 18.66 -5.35 3.76
N ARG A 57 17.88 -5.97 2.86
CA ARG A 57 17.94 -5.73 1.41
C ARG A 57 16.57 -5.59 0.77
N THR A 58 15.51 -5.93 1.49
CA THR A 58 14.13 -5.90 1.00
C THR A 58 13.41 -4.68 1.55
N ILE A 59 12.58 -4.07 0.69
CA ILE A 59 11.60 -3.05 1.08
C ILE A 59 10.23 -3.57 0.64
N ILE A 60 9.25 -3.49 1.53
CA ILE A 60 7.87 -3.86 1.30
C ILE A 60 7.06 -2.57 1.16
N ILE A 61 6.32 -2.45 0.05
CA ILE A 61 5.27 -1.45 -0.13
C ILE A 61 3.95 -2.20 -0.02
N LEU A 62 3.16 -1.90 1.01
CA LEU A 62 1.85 -2.51 1.24
C LEU A 62 0.76 -1.49 0.99
N SER A 63 -0.25 -1.89 0.23
CA SER A 63 -1.44 -1.08 -0.05
C SER A 63 -2.65 -1.99 -0.26
N ALA A 64 -3.83 -1.38 -0.34
CA ALA A 64 -5.03 -2.00 -0.89
C ALA A 64 -5.48 -1.20 -2.14
N ASP A 65 -6.19 -1.85 -3.05
CA ASP A 65 -6.79 -1.19 -4.20
C ASP A 65 -8.06 -0.40 -3.82
N HIS A 66 -8.84 -0.92 -2.87
CA HIS A 66 -10.01 -0.27 -2.29
C HIS A 66 -10.34 -0.80 -0.88
N GLY A 67 -11.37 -0.22 -0.26
CA GLY A 67 -12.04 -0.78 0.91
C GLY A 67 -13.47 -1.22 0.58
N GLY A 68 -14.41 -1.13 1.52
CA GLY A 68 -15.80 -1.45 1.22
C GLY A 68 -16.79 -0.96 2.27
N LYS A 69 -18.04 -0.74 1.83
CA LYS A 69 -19.04 -0.04 2.61
C LYS A 69 -19.55 -0.91 3.77
N PRO A 70 -19.44 -0.45 5.03
CA PRO A 70 -19.74 -1.25 6.21
C PRO A 70 -21.16 -1.83 6.18
N GLY A 71 -21.30 -3.12 6.50
CA GLY A 71 -22.60 -3.80 6.54
C GLY A 71 -23.23 -4.07 5.16
N THR A 72 -22.52 -3.77 4.08
CA THR A 72 -22.95 -4.08 2.71
C THR A 72 -21.93 -4.99 2.02
N LYS A 73 -22.28 -5.51 0.85
CA LYS A 73 -21.41 -6.37 0.02
C LYS A 73 -20.78 -5.63 -1.16
N GLY A 74 -20.73 -4.30 -1.11
CA GLY A 74 -20.30 -3.46 -2.23
C GLY A 74 -19.30 -2.38 -1.86
N HIS A 75 -18.57 -1.93 -2.88
CA HIS A 75 -17.58 -0.85 -2.81
C HIS A 75 -17.64 0.13 -4.00
N GLY A 76 -18.73 0.09 -4.78
CA GLY A 76 -18.91 0.92 -5.97
C GLY A 76 -19.35 2.36 -5.70
N ASP A 77 -19.77 2.68 -4.47
CA ASP A 77 -20.23 4.01 -4.09
C ASP A 77 -19.02 4.96 -4.01
N ALA A 78 -18.80 5.77 -5.05
CA ALA A 78 -17.67 6.69 -5.11
C ALA A 78 -17.55 7.64 -3.90
N PRO A 79 -18.62 8.25 -3.35
CA PRO A 79 -18.49 9.18 -2.22
C PRO A 79 -18.29 8.49 -0.87
N GLU A 80 -18.33 7.16 -0.79
CA GLU A 80 -18.23 6.42 0.46
C GLU A 80 -16.77 6.32 0.95
N PRO A 81 -16.40 6.96 2.08
CA PRO A 81 -15.03 6.97 2.59
C PRO A 81 -14.44 5.58 2.83
N TYR A 82 -15.25 4.63 3.29
CA TYR A 82 -14.76 3.26 3.50
C TYR A 82 -14.36 2.55 2.20
N ASN A 83 -14.80 3.02 1.02
CA ASN A 83 -14.41 2.43 -0.26
C ASN A 83 -13.04 2.91 -0.75
N TYR A 84 -12.58 4.10 -0.34
CA TYR A 84 -11.35 4.69 -0.88
C TYR A 84 -10.26 4.97 0.18
N THR A 85 -10.57 4.90 1.46
CA THR A 85 -9.57 5.00 2.53
C THR A 85 -8.88 3.64 2.71
N ILE A 86 -7.62 3.58 2.31
CA ILE A 86 -6.80 2.36 2.27
C ILE A 86 -5.52 2.55 3.10
N PRO A 87 -4.89 1.46 3.58
CA PRO A 87 -3.53 1.56 4.09
C PRO A 87 -2.56 1.86 2.95
N PHE A 88 -1.53 2.65 3.24
CA PHE A 88 -0.33 2.74 2.41
C PHE A 88 0.89 2.77 3.34
N LEU A 89 1.64 1.68 3.36
CA LEU A 89 2.70 1.45 4.35
C LEU A 89 3.97 1.02 3.64
N VAL A 90 5.12 1.43 4.19
CA VAL A 90 6.43 1.07 3.66
C VAL A 90 7.30 0.59 4.81
N TRP A 91 7.98 -0.54 4.63
CA TRP A 91 8.85 -1.15 5.64
C TRP A 91 10.10 -1.77 5.00
N GLY A 92 11.15 -1.94 5.79
CA GLY A 92 12.34 -2.70 5.40
C GLY A 92 13.61 -1.87 5.44
N HIS A 93 14.58 -2.22 4.58
CA HIS A 93 15.92 -1.66 4.62
C HIS A 93 15.94 -0.13 4.54
N ALA A 94 16.59 0.50 5.52
CA ALA A 94 16.75 1.96 5.65
C ALA A 94 15.44 2.78 5.72
N VAL A 95 14.28 2.14 5.89
CA VAL A 95 13.00 2.84 6.13
C VAL A 95 12.87 3.10 7.64
N PRO A 96 12.69 4.36 8.07
CA PRO A 96 12.62 4.69 9.48
C PRO A 96 11.33 4.14 10.12
N LYS A 97 11.48 3.50 11.28
CA LYS A 97 10.35 2.87 12.00
C LYS A 97 9.46 3.94 12.65
N GLY A 98 8.14 3.77 12.53
CA GLY A 98 7.15 4.61 13.22
C GLY A 98 7.08 6.05 12.73
N VAL A 99 7.65 6.35 11.56
CA VAL A 99 7.57 7.69 10.96
C VAL A 99 6.39 7.75 10.00
N ASP A 100 5.61 8.82 10.15
CA ASP A 100 4.50 9.15 9.27
C ASP A 100 5.01 9.59 7.89
N LEU A 101 4.49 8.97 6.81
CA LEU A 101 4.88 9.28 5.44
C LEU A 101 4.54 10.74 5.06
N TYR A 102 3.47 11.33 5.60
CA TYR A 102 3.18 12.74 5.34
C TYR A 102 4.20 13.67 6.00
N LYS A 103 4.75 13.30 7.16
CA LYS A 103 5.83 14.07 7.78
C LYS A 103 7.12 14.02 6.96
N LEU A 104 7.44 12.87 6.35
CA LEU A 104 8.59 12.74 5.45
C LEU A 104 8.40 13.53 4.14
N ASN A 105 7.16 13.81 3.75
CA ASN A 105 6.80 14.39 2.46
C ASN A 105 6.04 15.71 2.59
N ALA A 106 6.23 16.46 3.67
CA ALA A 106 5.44 17.66 3.97
C ALA A 106 5.51 18.76 2.90
N THR A 107 6.53 18.74 2.03
CA THR A 107 6.70 19.69 0.92
C THR A 107 6.08 19.21 -0.40
N THR A 108 5.85 17.90 -0.56
CA THR A 108 5.42 17.28 -1.82
C THR A 108 4.07 16.57 -1.72
N ARG A 109 3.57 16.33 -0.51
CA ARG A 109 2.30 15.64 -0.23
C ARG A 109 1.52 16.38 0.85
N THR A 110 0.20 16.30 0.77
CA THR A 110 -0.72 16.89 1.76
C THR A 110 -1.56 15.80 2.39
N ASP A 111 -1.57 15.72 3.71
CA ASP A 111 -2.44 14.81 4.46
C ASP A 111 -3.91 15.19 4.20
N PRO A 112 -4.73 14.30 3.63
CA PRO A 112 -6.13 14.60 3.32
C PRO A 112 -7.04 14.52 4.55
N GLY A 113 -6.57 14.00 5.69
CA GLY A 113 -7.43 13.59 6.79
C GLY A 113 -8.51 12.61 6.29
N GLU A 114 -9.78 12.94 6.53
CA GLU A 114 -10.92 12.17 6.03
C GLU A 114 -11.39 12.59 4.62
N GLY A 115 -10.72 13.57 4.02
CA GLY A 115 -11.09 14.15 2.73
C GLY A 115 -10.80 13.24 1.54
N ARG A 116 -11.43 13.55 0.40
CA ARG A 116 -11.18 12.91 -0.90
C ARG A 116 -10.70 13.95 -1.93
N PRO A 117 -9.42 14.37 -1.89
CA PRO A 117 -8.93 15.40 -2.80
C PRO A 117 -9.07 14.97 -4.26
N VAL A 118 -9.55 15.89 -5.09
CA VAL A 118 -9.56 15.73 -6.54
C VAL A 118 -8.12 15.72 -7.09
N TYR A 119 -7.97 15.24 -8.32
CA TYR A 119 -6.72 15.39 -9.05
C TYR A 119 -6.53 16.86 -9.43
N ALA A 120 -5.50 17.49 -8.87
CA ALA A 120 -5.15 18.88 -9.05
C ALA A 120 -3.62 19.04 -9.13
N PRO A 121 -3.10 20.15 -9.68
CA PRO A 121 -1.66 20.37 -9.80
C PRO A 121 -0.89 20.39 -8.48
N THR A 122 -1.55 20.71 -7.36
CA THR A 122 -0.97 20.78 -6.01
C THR A 122 -1.90 20.12 -4.99
N GLY A 123 -1.43 20.00 -3.74
CA GLY A 123 -2.25 19.47 -2.63
C GLY A 123 -2.60 17.98 -2.76
N GLN A 124 -1.80 17.22 -3.50
CA GLN A 124 -2.07 15.80 -3.72
C GLN A 124 -1.68 14.97 -2.48
N PRO A 125 -2.55 14.05 -2.03
CA PRO A 125 -2.21 13.10 -0.98
C PRO A 125 -1.32 12.00 -1.53
N ILE A 126 -0.86 11.11 -0.64
CA ILE A 126 -0.30 9.83 -1.06
C ILE A 126 -1.47 8.96 -1.55
N ARG A 127 -1.35 8.40 -2.76
CA ARG A 127 -2.38 7.57 -3.39
C ARG A 127 -1.85 6.16 -3.61
N ASN A 128 -2.75 5.18 -3.78
CA ASN A 128 -2.38 3.82 -4.20
C ASN A 128 -1.44 3.83 -5.43
N GLY A 129 -1.73 4.72 -6.39
CA GLY A 129 -0.94 4.89 -7.61
C GLY A 129 0.51 5.36 -7.41
N ASP A 130 0.87 5.93 -6.25
CA ASP A 130 2.27 6.30 -5.97
C ASP A 130 3.18 5.06 -5.90
N GLY A 131 2.63 3.90 -5.52
CA GLY A 131 3.36 2.66 -5.27
C GLY A 131 4.19 2.17 -6.47
N GLY A 132 3.67 2.30 -7.69
CA GLY A 132 4.38 1.87 -8.90
C GLY A 132 5.66 2.67 -9.15
N ASN A 133 5.55 4.00 -9.14
CA ASN A 133 6.72 4.88 -9.31
C ASN A 133 7.67 4.85 -8.11
N LEU A 134 7.15 4.62 -6.89
CA LEU A 134 7.97 4.37 -5.71
C LEU A 134 8.79 3.09 -5.86
N ALA A 135 8.19 1.98 -6.32
CA ALA A 135 8.92 0.74 -6.57
C ALA A 135 10.05 0.93 -7.59
N LEU A 136 9.77 1.60 -8.71
CA LEU A 136 10.80 1.90 -9.72
C LEU A 136 11.95 2.76 -9.14
N LYS A 137 11.63 3.77 -8.33
CA LYS A 137 12.63 4.60 -7.66
C LYS A 137 13.55 3.76 -6.76
N LEU A 138 12.97 2.86 -5.99
CA LEU A 138 13.72 1.97 -5.08
C LEU A 138 14.60 0.97 -5.84
N LEU A 139 14.21 0.60 -7.07
CA LEU A 139 14.99 -0.23 -7.99
C LEU A 139 16.07 0.56 -8.76
N GLY A 140 16.13 1.89 -8.61
CA GLY A 140 17.04 2.74 -9.39
C GLY A 140 16.60 2.95 -10.84
N LEU A 141 15.32 2.73 -11.14
CA LEU A 141 14.72 2.89 -12.45
C LEU A 141 13.99 4.24 -12.56
N GLY A 142 13.89 4.75 -13.79
CA GLY A 142 13.10 5.94 -14.10
C GLY A 142 11.59 5.73 -13.91
N PRO A 143 10.79 6.81 -13.94
CA PRO A 143 9.34 6.73 -13.76
C PRO A 143 8.66 5.98 -14.89
N ILE A 144 7.46 5.45 -14.61
CA ILE A 144 6.55 4.87 -15.59
C ILE A 144 6.26 5.92 -16.69
N PRO A 145 6.59 5.66 -17.96
CA PRO A 145 6.33 6.58 -19.06
C PRO A 145 4.84 6.95 -19.12
N GLY A 146 4.54 8.26 -19.19
CA GLY A 146 3.17 8.77 -19.25
C GLY A 146 2.40 8.76 -17.92
N SER A 147 3.00 8.33 -16.81
CA SER A 147 2.32 8.41 -15.51
C SER A 147 2.07 9.86 -15.07
N HIS A 148 0.92 10.07 -14.43
CA HIS A 148 0.53 11.34 -13.81
C HIS A 148 0.71 11.34 -12.28
N ILE A 149 0.93 10.18 -11.66
CA ILE A 149 1.05 10.03 -10.20
C ILE A 149 2.50 9.71 -9.85
N ASN A 150 3.11 10.51 -8.98
CA ASN A 150 4.51 10.34 -8.55
C ASN A 150 5.51 10.22 -9.71
N ASN A 151 5.22 10.86 -10.85
CA ASN A 151 6.08 10.79 -12.04
C ASN A 151 7.42 11.50 -11.88
N LYS A 152 7.54 12.38 -10.89
CA LYS A 152 8.80 12.96 -10.43
C LYS A 152 9.59 12.04 -9.49
N GLN A 153 9.01 10.90 -9.09
CA GLN A 153 9.57 9.98 -8.09
C GLN A 153 9.99 10.71 -6.80
N ASP A 154 9.17 11.67 -6.37
CA ASP A 154 9.45 12.57 -5.25
C ASP A 154 8.83 12.09 -3.92
N LEU A 155 8.11 10.97 -3.91
CA LEU A 155 7.73 10.29 -2.67
C LEU A 155 8.98 9.74 -1.97
N ALA A 156 9.29 10.31 -0.80
CA ALA A 156 10.37 9.90 0.10
C ALA A 156 9.85 8.88 1.13
N VAL A 157 10.67 7.86 1.39
CA VAL A 157 10.38 6.79 2.37
C VAL A 157 11.57 6.54 3.31
N ARG A 158 12.62 7.34 3.16
CA ARG A 158 13.90 7.29 3.84
C ARG A 158 14.54 8.66 3.73
#